data_AF-A0AAQ5WZP1-F1
#
_entry.id   AF-A0AAQ5WZP1-F1
#
_cell.length_a   1.000
_cell.length_b   1.000
_cell.length_c   1.000
_cell.angle_alpha   90.00
_cell.angle_beta   90.00
_cell.angle_gamma   90.00
#
_symmetry.space_group_name_H-M   'P 1'
#
loop_
_entity.id
_entity.type
_entity.pdbx_description
1 polymer ?
#
loop_
_entity_poly.entity_id
_entity_poly.type
_entity_poly.pdbx_seq_one_letter_code
_entity_poly.pdbx_strand_id
1 'polypeptide(L)'
;MEENEQPTGGPYFVGKKDELIEAKRSFRTLEDRDIVIIHHQGVFYALDSYCYHAGGLLQNGDIEELNGRLCIICPKHKYKITLAEGESLYKANDPQEPQPVPRWYSKGMKQRTHTVTEINGEVFVKLSKDQGWLESDFFQGEKGKLERAKVEASEQKEKEKKKEKKKLESNK
;
A
#
# COMPACT_ATOMS: atom_id res chain seq x y z
N MET A 1 17.16 -10.71 -28.86
CA MET A 1 16.13 -10.55 -27.82
C MET A 1 16.89 -10.67 -26.52
N GLU A 2 17.28 -9.54 -25.95
CA GLU A 2 18.03 -9.53 -24.68
C GLU A 2 17.01 -9.63 -23.53
N GLU A 3 16.91 -10.82 -22.97
CA GLU A 3 16.33 -11.00 -21.63
C GLU A 3 17.27 -10.31 -20.64
N ASN A 4 16.81 -9.16 -20.14
CA ASN A 4 17.53 -8.37 -19.16
C ASN A 4 17.34 -9.01 -17.78
N GLU A 5 18.12 -10.06 -17.49
CA GLU A 5 18.17 -10.65 -16.16
C GLU A 5 18.76 -9.64 -15.17
N GLN A 6 17.89 -8.96 -14.41
CA GLN A 6 18.34 -8.06 -13.36
C GLN A 6 19.03 -8.87 -12.24
N PRO A 7 20.19 -8.40 -11.73
CA PRO A 7 20.89 -9.09 -10.65
C PRO A 7 20.02 -9.14 -9.39
N THR A 8 19.97 -10.31 -8.77
CA THR A 8 19.22 -10.56 -7.54
C THR A 8 19.69 -9.63 -6.42
N GLY A 9 18.81 -8.73 -5.96
CA GLY A 9 19.10 -7.76 -4.89
C GLY A 9 19.50 -6.35 -5.34
N GLY A 10 19.57 -6.09 -6.65
CA GLY A 10 19.73 -4.73 -7.20
C GLY A 10 18.43 -3.91 -7.17
N PRO A 11 18.49 -2.59 -7.43
CA PRO A 11 17.30 -1.77 -7.61
C PRO A 11 16.56 -2.15 -8.92
N TYR A 12 15.26 -2.38 -8.84
CA TYR A 12 14.40 -2.76 -9.96
C TYR A 12 13.91 -1.53 -10.70
N PHE A 13 13.97 -1.52 -12.02
CA PHE A 13 13.36 -0.44 -12.81
C PHE A 13 11.83 -0.54 -12.72
N VAL A 14 11.16 0.56 -12.38
CA VAL A 14 9.69 0.57 -12.20
C VAL A 14 8.94 1.49 -13.16
N GLY A 15 9.66 2.33 -13.92
CA GLY A 15 9.09 3.19 -14.95
C GLY A 15 9.87 4.49 -15.12
N LYS A 16 9.48 5.27 -16.14
CA LYS A 16 9.97 6.63 -16.31
C LYS A 16 9.32 7.55 -15.28
N LYS A 17 10.08 8.55 -14.83
CA LYS A 17 9.66 9.52 -13.82
C LYS A 17 8.35 10.21 -14.22
N ASP A 18 8.29 10.79 -15.40
CA ASP A 18 7.13 11.58 -15.84
C ASP A 18 5.85 10.73 -15.93
N GLU A 19 5.97 9.48 -16.38
CA GLU A 19 4.84 8.54 -16.46
C GLU A 19 4.32 8.19 -15.05
N LEU A 20 5.22 7.95 -14.10
CA LEU A 20 4.84 7.64 -12.72
C LEU A 20 4.30 8.85 -11.96
N ILE A 21 4.79 10.06 -12.26
CA ILE A 21 4.25 11.33 -11.75
C ILE A 21 2.81 11.51 -12.22
N GLU A 22 2.57 11.35 -13.53
CA GLU A 22 1.25 11.50 -14.13
C GLU A 22 0.27 10.47 -13.58
N ALA A 23 0.70 9.21 -13.46
CA ALA A 23 -0.11 8.16 -12.86
C ALA A 23 -0.44 8.42 -11.39
N LYS A 24 0.40 9.21 -10.67
CA LYS A 24 0.43 9.45 -9.22
C LYS A 24 0.65 8.21 -8.37
N ARG A 25 0.18 7.05 -8.82
CA ARG A 25 0.24 5.76 -8.16
C ARG A 25 0.44 4.67 -9.19
N SER A 26 1.27 3.69 -8.89
CA SER A 26 1.56 2.59 -9.81
C SER A 26 1.81 1.31 -9.04
N PHE A 27 1.23 0.22 -9.51
CA PHE A 27 1.43 -1.11 -8.96
C PHE A 27 2.53 -1.85 -9.73
N ARG A 28 3.41 -2.53 -9.01
CA ARG A 28 4.45 -3.41 -9.59
C ARG A 28 4.59 -4.66 -8.75
N THR A 29 4.79 -5.79 -9.41
CA THR A 29 5.25 -7.02 -8.74
C THR A 29 6.74 -7.14 -9.00
N LEU A 30 7.54 -7.11 -7.92
CA LEU A 30 8.99 -7.23 -7.96
C LEU A 30 9.39 -8.49 -7.20
N GLU A 31 10.11 -9.39 -7.86
CA GLU A 31 10.25 -10.78 -7.39
C GLU A 31 8.84 -11.37 -7.15
N ASP A 32 8.52 -11.75 -5.91
CA ASP A 32 7.20 -12.27 -5.50
C ASP A 32 6.38 -11.28 -4.66
N ARG A 33 6.78 -10.00 -4.67
CA ARG A 33 6.27 -8.96 -3.78
C ARG A 33 5.56 -7.86 -4.54
N ASP A 34 4.31 -7.62 -4.14
CA ASP A 34 3.44 -6.64 -4.77
C ASP A 34 3.60 -5.28 -4.09
N ILE A 35 3.97 -4.25 -4.84
CA ILE A 35 4.38 -2.93 -4.35
C ILE A 35 3.56 -1.82 -5.01
N VAL A 36 3.18 -0.84 -4.19
CA VAL A 36 2.58 0.40 -4.63
C VAL A 36 3.63 1.50 -4.58
N ILE A 37 3.87 2.12 -5.72
CA ILE A 37 4.70 3.30 -5.88
C ILE A 37 3.75 4.50 -5.89
N ILE A 38 4.04 5.50 -5.09
CA ILE A 38 3.21 6.67 -4.89
C ILE A 38 4.06 7.91 -5.09
N HIS A 39 3.64 8.79 -6.00
CA HIS A 39 4.17 10.13 -6.12
C HIS A 39 3.24 11.11 -5.40
N HIS A 40 3.75 11.79 -4.37
CA HIS A 40 3.01 12.79 -3.63
C HIS A 40 3.94 13.93 -3.19
N GLN A 41 3.51 15.18 -3.41
CA GLN A 41 4.28 16.38 -3.05
C GLN A 41 5.74 16.37 -3.56
N GLY A 42 5.97 15.88 -4.78
CA GLY A 42 7.30 15.86 -5.40
C GLY A 42 8.21 14.73 -4.94
N VAL A 43 7.71 13.80 -4.11
CA VAL A 43 8.47 12.68 -3.55
C VAL A 43 7.83 11.35 -3.96
N PHE A 44 8.67 10.37 -4.27
CA PHE A 44 8.25 8.99 -4.47
C PHE A 44 8.36 8.16 -3.18
N TYR A 45 7.34 7.36 -2.94
CA TYR A 45 7.28 6.37 -1.86
C TYR A 45 7.00 5.00 -2.46
N ALA A 46 7.57 3.95 -1.89
CA ALA A 46 7.24 2.58 -2.25
C ALA A 46 6.90 1.79 -0.99
N LEU A 47 5.74 1.14 -1.00
CA LEU A 47 5.25 0.33 0.11
C LEU A 47 4.72 -1.00 -0.43
N ASP A 48 4.63 -2.00 0.45
CA ASP A 48 3.78 -3.17 0.18
C ASP A 48 2.38 -2.73 -0.26
N SER A 49 1.87 -3.29 -1.36
CA SER A 49 0.57 -2.91 -1.96
C SER A 49 -0.64 -3.21 -1.09
N TYR A 50 -0.52 -4.18 -0.19
CA TYR A 50 -1.63 -4.69 0.60
C TYR A 50 -1.49 -4.29 2.06
N CYS A 51 -2.53 -3.66 2.60
CA CYS A 51 -2.58 -3.18 3.97
C CYS A 51 -2.34 -4.31 4.96
N TYR A 52 -1.38 -4.10 5.87
CA TYR A 52 -1.00 -5.04 6.92
C TYR A 52 -2.16 -5.52 7.81
N HIS A 53 -3.28 -4.78 7.87
CA HIS A 53 -4.41 -5.14 8.72
C HIS A 53 -5.22 -6.33 8.17
N ALA A 54 -5.53 -6.29 6.86
CA ALA A 54 -6.49 -7.23 6.25
C ALA A 54 -6.37 -7.32 4.72
N GLY A 55 -5.18 -7.05 4.17
CA GLY A 55 -4.90 -7.23 2.74
C GLY A 55 -5.65 -6.27 1.81
N GLY A 56 -6.09 -5.12 2.29
CA GLY A 56 -6.74 -4.11 1.44
C GLY A 56 -5.75 -3.44 0.49
N LEU A 57 -6.10 -3.31 -0.79
CA LEU A 57 -5.25 -2.64 -1.81
C LEU A 57 -5.05 -1.16 -1.48
N LEU A 58 -3.85 -0.81 -1.04
CA LEU A 58 -3.49 0.54 -0.62
C LEU A 58 -3.50 1.53 -1.78
N GLN A 59 -3.25 1.09 -3.02
CA GLN A 59 -3.35 1.95 -4.20
C GLN A 59 -4.68 2.72 -4.31
N ASN A 60 -5.77 2.19 -3.74
CA ASN A 60 -7.10 2.79 -3.75
C ASN A 60 -7.41 3.65 -2.50
N GLY A 61 -6.44 3.85 -1.60
CA GLY A 61 -6.61 4.63 -0.37
C GLY A 61 -6.45 6.13 -0.57
N ASP A 62 -6.97 6.97 0.32
CA ASP A 62 -6.69 8.41 0.27
C ASP A 62 -5.31 8.71 0.88
N ILE A 63 -4.71 9.86 0.56
CA ILE A 63 -3.50 10.36 1.24
C ILE A 63 -3.91 11.58 2.06
N GLU A 64 -3.63 11.53 3.36
CA GLU A 64 -3.93 12.60 4.31
C GLU A 64 -2.68 12.97 5.11
N GLU A 65 -2.55 14.24 5.48
CA GLU A 65 -1.52 14.67 6.41
C GLU A 65 -2.05 14.59 7.85
N LEU A 66 -1.41 13.77 8.68
CA LEU A 66 -1.81 13.50 10.05
C LEU A 66 -0.62 13.71 10.97
N ASN A 67 -0.74 14.67 11.89
CA ASN A 67 0.35 15.02 12.81
C ASN A 67 1.66 15.42 12.08
N GLY A 68 1.54 16.14 10.95
CA GLY A 68 2.69 16.51 10.11
C GLY A 68 3.29 15.33 9.32
N ARG A 69 2.59 14.19 9.25
CA ARG A 69 3.06 12.99 8.54
C ARG A 69 2.07 12.60 7.45
N LEU A 70 2.57 12.46 6.23
CA LEU A 70 1.77 11.95 5.11
C LEU A 70 1.44 10.48 5.33
N CYS A 71 0.15 10.17 5.33
CA CYS A 71 -0.37 8.84 5.58
C CYS A 71 -1.28 8.39 4.43
N ILE A 72 -1.09 7.16 3.97
CA ILE A 72 -2.11 6.48 3.17
C ILE A 72 -3.17 5.88 4.08
N ILE A 73 -4.43 6.13 3.73
CA ILE A 73 -5.61 5.67 4.45
C ILE A 73 -6.12 4.41 3.76
N CYS A 74 -5.99 3.27 4.42
CA CYS A 74 -6.46 2.00 3.88
C CYS A 74 -7.97 2.12 3.51
N PRO A 75 -8.36 1.82 2.26
CA PRO A 75 -9.73 2.06 1.80
C PRO A 75 -10.75 1.18 2.53
N LYS A 76 -10.33 -0.02 2.99
CA LYS A 76 -11.19 -1.00 3.66
C LYS A 76 -11.53 -0.61 5.11
N HIS A 77 -10.51 -0.39 5.94
CA HIS A 77 -10.68 -0.24 7.39
C HIS A 77 -10.14 1.08 7.96
N LYS A 78 -9.73 2.01 7.08
CA LYS A 78 -9.28 3.38 7.44
C LYS A 78 -8.07 3.44 8.38
N TYR A 79 -7.26 2.38 8.39
CA TYR A 79 -5.94 2.37 9.01
C TYR A 79 -5.04 3.39 8.33
N LYS A 80 -4.31 4.16 9.14
CA LYS A 80 -3.45 5.25 8.68
C LYS A 80 -2.03 4.74 8.71
N ILE A 81 -1.37 4.75 7.55
CA ILE A 81 -0.03 4.19 7.38
C ILE A 81 0.86 5.28 6.81
N THR A 82 1.92 5.65 7.52
CA THR A 82 2.82 6.73 7.06
C THR A 82 3.54 6.32 5.78
N LEU A 83 3.60 7.19 4.78
CA LEU A 83 4.24 6.88 3.50
C LEU A 83 5.75 6.66 3.63
N ALA A 84 6.41 7.45 4.49
CA ALA A 84 7.87 7.41 4.65
C ALA A 84 8.37 6.13 5.35
N GLU A 85 7.70 5.73 6.44
CA GLU A 85 8.22 4.70 7.36
C GLU A 85 7.28 3.51 7.55
N GLY A 86 6.06 3.57 6.99
CA GLY A 86 5.08 2.49 7.12
C GLY A 86 4.55 2.28 8.54
N GLU A 87 4.64 3.28 9.41
CA GLU A 87 4.09 3.25 10.75
C GLU A 87 2.56 3.34 10.74
N SER A 88 1.92 2.57 11.62
CA SER A 88 0.46 2.68 11.80
C SER A 88 0.12 3.71 12.87
N LEU A 89 -0.57 4.77 12.45
CA LEU A 89 -1.04 5.82 13.34
C LEU A 89 -2.48 5.57 13.82
N TYR A 90 -2.73 5.93 15.08
CA TYR A 90 -4.06 5.92 15.68
C TYR A 90 -4.25 7.11 16.61
N LYS A 91 -5.52 7.53 16.80
CA LYS A 91 -5.88 8.50 17.83
C LYS A 91 -6.34 7.76 19.08
N ALA A 92 -5.85 8.18 20.24
CA ALA A 92 -6.35 7.74 21.53
C ALA A 92 -6.29 8.90 22.54
N ASN A 93 -7.03 8.77 23.63
CA ASN A 93 -6.87 9.65 24.79
C ASN A 93 -5.85 9.00 25.73
N ASP A 94 -4.99 9.82 26.33
CA ASP A 94 -4.12 9.34 27.40
C ASP A 94 -4.94 9.10 28.67
N PRO A 95 -5.04 7.87 29.20
CA PRO A 95 -5.79 7.61 30.43
C PRO A 95 -5.19 8.29 31.67
N GLN A 96 -3.92 8.70 31.60
CA GLN A 96 -3.22 9.34 32.71
C GLN A 96 -3.47 10.86 32.74
N GLU A 97 -3.95 11.46 31.65
CA GLU A 97 -4.22 12.89 31.61
C GLU A 97 -5.62 13.21 32.17
N PRO A 98 -5.72 14.22 33.07
CA PRO A 98 -7.00 14.58 33.68
C PRO A 98 -8.01 15.15 32.68
N GLN A 99 -7.56 15.60 31.50
CA GLN A 99 -8.41 16.05 30.41
C GLN A 99 -8.24 15.12 29.20
N PRO A 100 -9.32 14.49 28.70
CA PRO A 100 -9.24 13.57 27.58
C PRO A 100 -9.05 14.32 26.26
N VAL A 101 -7.78 14.63 25.93
CA VAL A 101 -7.41 15.23 24.64
C VAL A 101 -6.90 14.11 23.70
N PRO A 102 -7.55 13.88 22.55
CA PRO A 102 -7.09 12.87 21.60
C PRO A 102 -5.74 13.25 21.01
N ARG A 103 -4.75 12.37 21.16
CA ARG A 103 -3.40 12.52 20.59
C ARG A 103 -3.13 11.43 19.55
N TRP A 104 -2.18 11.72 18.67
CA TRP A 104 -1.68 10.76 17.69
C TRP A 104 -0.60 9.89 18.31
N TYR A 105 -0.76 8.58 18.16
CA TYR A 105 0.19 7.58 18.60
C TYR A 105 0.56 6.67 17.43
N SER A 106 1.74 6.05 17.53
CA SER A 106 2.19 5.03 16.58
C SER A 106 2.12 3.63 17.21
N LYS A 107 1.75 2.64 16.39
CA LYS A 107 1.91 1.20 16.71
C LYS A 107 3.26 0.65 16.24
N GLY A 108 4.18 1.53 15.81
CA GLY A 108 5.43 1.18 15.14
C GLY A 108 5.23 0.86 13.67
N MET A 109 6.32 0.45 13.01
CA MET A 109 6.33 0.01 11.61
C MET A 109 5.47 -1.25 11.47
N LYS A 110 4.45 -1.18 10.61
CA LYS A 110 3.54 -2.29 10.31
C LYS A 110 3.45 -2.61 8.82
N GLN A 111 3.68 -1.59 7.99
CA GLN A 111 3.74 -1.70 6.55
C GLN A 111 5.19 -1.60 6.12
N ARG A 112 5.69 -2.55 5.33
CA ARG A 112 7.04 -2.46 4.79
C ARG A 112 7.12 -1.34 3.76
N THR A 113 8.16 -0.51 3.88
CA THR A 113 8.55 0.47 2.88
C THR A 113 9.80 0.00 2.14
N HIS A 114 9.98 0.51 0.93
CA HIS A 114 11.07 0.19 0.02
C HIS A 114 11.79 1.45 -0.41
N THR A 115 13.08 1.34 -0.69
CA THR A 115 13.88 2.48 -1.12
C THR A 115 13.56 2.81 -2.57
N VAL A 116 13.23 4.07 -2.85
CA VAL A 116 13.07 4.58 -4.21
C VAL A 116 14.30 5.41 -4.58
N THR A 117 14.83 5.20 -5.77
CA THR A 117 15.96 5.97 -6.32
C THR A 117 15.58 6.52 -7.69
N GLU A 118 15.87 7.78 -7.94
CA GLU A 118 15.68 8.43 -9.23
C GLU A 118 17.03 8.64 -9.92
N ILE A 119 17.19 8.13 -11.14
CA ILE A 119 18.44 8.23 -11.90
C ILE A 119 18.08 8.58 -13.35
N ASN A 120 18.60 9.70 -13.87
CA ASN A 120 18.44 10.09 -15.29
C ASN A 120 16.97 10.09 -15.81
N GLY A 121 16.00 10.46 -14.97
CA GLY A 121 14.57 10.47 -15.35
C GLY A 121 13.89 9.10 -15.27
N GLU A 122 14.56 8.10 -14.71
CA GLU A 122 14.05 6.77 -14.44
C GLU A 122 13.90 6.56 -12.93
N VAL A 123 12.91 5.76 -12.54
CA VAL A 123 12.64 5.45 -11.14
C VAL A 123 12.94 3.97 -10.90
N PHE A 124 13.65 3.70 -9.82
CA PHE A 124 14.00 2.37 -9.38
C PHE A 124 13.55 2.12 -7.95
N VAL A 125 13.20 0.87 -7.63
CA VAL A 125 12.83 0.44 -6.28
C VAL A 125 13.77 -0.67 -5.82
N LYS A 126 14.39 -0.50 -4.66
CA LYS A 126 15.14 -1.56 -3.97
C LYS A 126 14.29 -2.15 -2.85
N LEU A 127 14.07 -3.47 -2.90
CA LEU A 127 13.32 -4.20 -1.89
C LEU A 127 14.07 -4.21 -0.54
N SER A 128 13.48 -3.63 0.49
CA SER A 128 13.95 -3.74 1.88
C SER A 128 13.78 -5.16 2.41
N LYS A 129 14.88 -5.84 2.75
CA LYS A 129 14.90 -7.22 3.26
C LYS A 129 15.43 -7.33 4.69
N ASP A 130 15.95 -6.24 5.23
CA ASP A 130 16.73 -6.15 6.48
C ASP A 130 15.92 -5.77 7.73
N GLN A 131 14.70 -5.28 7.58
CA GLN A 131 13.89 -4.74 8.69
C GLN A 131 13.20 -5.81 9.58
N GLY A 132 13.67 -7.06 9.59
CA GLY A 132 12.97 -8.17 10.27
C GLY A 132 11.58 -8.45 9.67
N TRP A 133 10.77 -9.27 10.34
CA TRP A 133 9.39 -9.57 9.91
C TRP A 133 8.44 -8.44 10.30
N LEU A 134 7.57 -8.03 9.36
CA LEU A 134 6.51 -7.04 9.54
C LEU A 134 5.15 -7.65 9.18
N GLU A 135 4.06 -7.13 9.74
CA GLU A 135 2.72 -7.66 9.51
C GLU A 135 2.29 -7.62 8.04
N SER A 136 2.75 -6.65 7.24
CA SER A 136 2.46 -6.63 5.81
C SER A 136 3.10 -7.80 5.04
N ASP A 137 4.17 -8.41 5.57
CA ASP A 137 4.81 -9.58 4.97
C ASP A 137 3.85 -10.78 4.89
N PHE A 138 2.94 -10.90 5.87
CA PHE A 138 1.92 -11.95 5.86
C PHE A 138 1.15 -11.95 4.55
N PHE A 139 0.73 -10.76 4.09
CA PHE A 139 -0.04 -10.63 2.86
C PHE A 139 0.81 -10.96 1.63
N GLN A 140 2.12 -10.74 1.65
CA GLN A 140 3.02 -11.09 0.54
C GLN A 140 3.35 -12.59 0.48
N GLY A 141 3.25 -13.30 1.61
CA GLY A 141 3.46 -14.74 1.69
C GLY A 141 2.31 -15.58 1.13
N GLU A 142 2.53 -16.89 1.00
CA GLU A 142 1.57 -17.84 0.41
C GLU A 142 0.20 -17.82 1.10
N LYS A 143 0.18 -17.83 2.44
CA LYS A 143 -1.06 -17.80 3.22
C LYS A 143 -1.85 -16.52 2.96
N GLY A 144 -1.17 -15.38 2.96
CA GLY A 144 -1.77 -14.09 2.64
C GLY A 144 -2.30 -14.03 1.21
N LYS A 145 -1.53 -14.53 0.23
CA LYS A 145 -1.97 -14.64 -1.18
C LYS A 145 -3.28 -15.44 -1.29
N LEU A 146 -3.39 -16.57 -0.59
CA LEU A 146 -4.64 -17.36 -0.54
C LEU A 146 -5.81 -16.59 0.09
N GLU A 147 -5.57 -15.86 1.17
CA GLU A 147 -6.62 -15.03 1.81
C GLU A 147 -7.10 -13.91 0.89
N ARG A 148 -6.18 -13.21 0.22
CA ARG A 148 -6.51 -12.16 -0.75
C ARG A 148 -7.35 -12.71 -1.90
N ALA A 149 -6.98 -13.87 -2.46
CA ALA A 149 -7.72 -14.51 -3.54
C ALA A 149 -9.15 -14.90 -3.13
N LYS A 150 -9.33 -15.40 -1.90
CA LYS A 150 -10.67 -15.71 -1.35
C LYS A 150 -11.54 -14.45 -1.24
N VAL A 151 -10.96 -13.37 -0.70
CA VAL A 151 -11.65 -12.10 -0.54
C VAL A 151 -12.02 -11.51 -1.90
N GLU A 152 -11.10 -11.46 -2.86
CA GLU A 152 -11.35 -10.99 -4.22
C GLU A 152 -12.46 -11.78 -4.91
N ALA A 153 -12.45 -13.11 -4.81
CA ALA A 153 -13.50 -13.96 -5.36
C ALA A 153 -14.88 -13.68 -4.73
N SER A 154 -14.94 -13.41 -3.42
CA SER A 154 -16.20 -13.04 -2.75
C SER A 154 -16.72 -11.67 -3.20
N GLU A 155 -15.85 -10.66 -3.29
CA GLU A 155 -16.20 -9.31 -3.74
C GLU A 155 -16.68 -9.30 -5.20
N GLN A 156 -16.08 -10.13 -6.07
CA GLN A 156 -16.50 -10.28 -7.45
C GLN A 156 -17.90 -10.88 -7.57
N LYS A 157 -18.18 -11.95 -6.82
CA LYS A 157 -19.52 -12.57 -6.76
C LYS A 157 -20.58 -11.60 -6.26
N GLU A 158 -20.26 -10.77 -5.26
CA GLU A 158 -21.19 -9.73 -4.79
C GLU A 158 -21.44 -8.63 -5.83
N LYS A 159 -20.40 -8.19 -6.54
CA LYS A 159 -20.54 -7.21 -7.63
C LYS A 159 -21.41 -7.76 -8.77
N GLU A 160 -21.24 -9.03 -9.13
CA GLU A 160 -22.05 -9.71 -10.14
C GLU A 160 -23.52 -9.77 -9.73
N LYS A 161 -23.82 -10.19 -8.49
CA LYS A 161 -25.18 -10.20 -7.94
C LYS A 161 -25.82 -8.80 -7.94
N LYS A 162 -25.07 -7.76 -7.56
CA LYS A 162 -25.55 -6.38 -7.60
C LYS A 162 -25.85 -5.90 -9.02
N LYS A 163 -25.01 -6.26 -9.99
CA LYS A 163 -25.24 -5.94 -11.41
C LYS A 163 -26.49 -6.62 -11.95
N GLU A 164 -26.69 -7.90 -11.63
CA GLU A 164 -27.87 -8.66 -12.05
C GLU A 164 -29.16 -8.06 -11.47
N LYS A 165 -29.17 -7.76 -10.17
CA LYS A 165 -30.30 -7.09 -9.51
C LYS A 165 -30.64 -5.75 -10.15
N LYS A 166 -29.63 -4.91 -10.42
CA LYS A 166 -29.83 -3.61 -11.06
C LYS A 166 -30.38 -3.73 -12.49
N LYS A 167 -29.96 -4.75 -13.23
CA LYS A 167 -30.49 -5.05 -14.58
C LYS A 167 -31.96 -5.48 -14.54
N LEU A 168 -32.34 -6.29 -13.55
CA LEU A 168 -33.73 -6.71 -13.34
C LEU A 168 -34.63 -5.52 -12.94
N GLU A 169 -34.12 -4.62 -12.09
CA GLU A 169 -34.83 -3.41 -11.67
C GLU A 169 -34.98 -2.36 -12.78
N SER A 170 -34.03 -2.31 -13.74
CA SER A 170 -34.08 -1.35 -14.86
C SER A 170 -34.95 -1.82 -16.04
N ASN A 171 -35.36 -3.09 -16.04
CA ASN A 171 -36.21 -3.70 -17.08
C ASN A 171 -37.70 -3.77 -16.66
N LYS A 172 -38.07 -3.12 -15.55
CA LYS A 172 -39.41 -3.08 -14.99
C LYS A 172 -39.92 -1.66 -14.98
#